data_AF-A0A9E7ZBM6-F1
#
_entry.id   AF-A0A9E7ZBM6-F1
#
_cell.length_a   1.000
_cell.length_b   1.000
_cell.length_c   1.000
_cell.angle_alpha   90.00
_cell.angle_beta   90.00
_cell.angle_gamma   90.00
#
_symmetry.space_group_name_H-M   'P 1'
#
loop_
_entity.id
_entity.type
_entity.pdbx_description
1 polymer ?
#
loop_
_entity_poly.entity_id
_entity_poly.type
_entity_poly.pdbx_seq_one_letter_code
_entity_poly.pdbx_strand_id
1 'polypeptide(L)'
;MTDLTTFHLPERITNTEAHRELGQAMVKAWRTDGIFQIALSKPQEQTTDEAFAESRQFFSQDFETKSRHVSALTYSGYIASREEVTAGEADYSEIFTICPDIGLEDARVRENLPCHGPVPWPGAAYRDRMKAFMGMLGTFGERLLQLIALGLDLDDMDTFTRLTQDGWHHMRVLRFPTVQSSENARGIGAHTDYGMLVIAAQDDVGGLYVRPPIEGERRNRNWLPSESTAGVYEHDDGWNFIKPVPAVLTVFPGDFLQFLTGGHLLSTPHKVRLNTRERFAMAYFHEPNFDAWVEPLEADAAVAPIHYGTHFTNMFMRCYPKRITTRRIMENGLLDKLPTLSELA
;
A
#
# COMPACT_ATOMS: atom_id res chain seq x y z
N MET A 1 -4.28 10.49 22.05
CA MET A 1 -5.14 10.04 20.94
C MET A 1 -5.42 11.27 20.12
N THR A 2 -5.06 11.24 18.83
CA THR A 2 -5.22 12.39 17.94
C THR A 2 -6.50 12.17 17.15
N ASP A 3 -7.45 13.11 17.26
CA ASP A 3 -8.62 13.10 16.40
C ASP A 3 -8.16 13.52 14.99
N LEU A 4 -8.17 12.56 14.06
CA LEU A 4 -7.74 12.80 12.68
C LEU A 4 -8.77 13.68 11.95
N THR A 5 -8.27 14.51 11.04
CA THR A 5 -9.14 15.26 10.14
C THR A 5 -9.88 14.29 9.20
N THR A 6 -11.20 14.47 9.04
CA THR A 6 -12.02 13.70 8.10
C THR A 6 -12.47 14.58 6.94
N PHE A 7 -12.19 14.15 5.71
CA PHE A 7 -12.60 14.84 4.48
C PHE A 7 -13.73 14.10 3.76
N HIS A 8 -14.52 14.85 2.99
CA HIS A 8 -15.47 14.30 2.03
C HIS A 8 -14.92 14.50 0.62
N LEU A 9 -14.74 13.41 -0.14
CA LEU A 9 -14.24 13.51 -1.51
C LEU A 9 -15.37 13.90 -2.47
N PRO A 10 -15.17 14.92 -3.33
CA PRO A 10 -16.07 15.20 -4.44
C PRO A 10 -16.15 14.00 -5.40
N GLU A 11 -17.27 13.83 -6.09
CA GLU A 11 -17.42 12.75 -7.08
C GLU A 11 -16.50 12.93 -8.30
N ARG A 12 -16.13 14.18 -8.60
CA ARG A 12 -15.23 14.54 -9.69
C ARG A 12 -14.37 15.72 -9.26
N ILE A 13 -13.07 15.64 -9.57
CA ILE A 13 -12.14 16.76 -9.36
C ILE A 13 -12.08 17.59 -10.64
N THR A 14 -11.99 18.90 -10.44
CA THR A 14 -11.91 19.95 -11.47
C THR A 14 -11.03 21.08 -10.92
N ASN A 15 -10.48 21.92 -11.81
CA ASN A 15 -9.55 22.99 -11.41
C ASN A 15 -10.26 24.23 -10.82
N THR A 16 -11.11 24.03 -9.82
CA THR A 16 -11.81 25.12 -9.12
C THR A 16 -11.04 25.52 -7.86
N GLU A 17 -11.25 26.75 -7.38
CA GLU A 17 -10.64 27.23 -6.13
C GLU A 17 -10.97 26.31 -4.96
N ALA A 18 -12.23 25.90 -4.82
CA ALA A 18 -12.66 24.99 -3.74
C ALA A 18 -11.91 23.64 -3.75
N HIS A 19 -11.57 23.10 -4.92
CA HIS A 19 -10.79 21.86 -5.01
C HIS A 19 -9.29 22.10 -4.73
N ARG A 20 -8.75 23.27 -5.08
CA ARG A 20 -7.38 23.66 -4.67
C ARG A 20 -7.29 23.80 -3.16
N GLU A 21 -8.23 24.52 -2.52
CA GLU A 21 -8.30 24.66 -1.07
C GLU A 21 -8.42 23.29 -0.37
N LEU A 22 -9.24 22.38 -0.91
CA LEU A 22 -9.36 21.01 -0.39
C LEU A 22 -8.04 20.25 -0.52
N GLY A 23 -7.38 20.33 -1.67
CA GLY A 23 -6.06 19.73 -1.91
C GLY A 23 -5.00 20.26 -0.94
N GLN A 24 -4.93 21.57 -0.75
CA GLN A 24 -4.03 22.24 0.18
C GLN A 24 -4.30 21.81 1.63
N ALA A 25 -5.57 21.66 2.02
CA ALA A 25 -5.95 21.16 3.34
C ALA A 25 -5.51 19.70 3.55
N MET A 26 -5.61 18.84 2.54
CA MET A 26 -5.12 17.45 2.59
C MET A 26 -3.60 17.37 2.68
N VAL A 27 -2.88 18.15 1.86
CA VAL A 27 -1.42 18.29 1.93
C VAL A 27 -0.98 18.74 3.32
N LYS A 28 -1.66 19.74 3.89
CA LYS A 28 -1.39 20.20 5.26
C LYS A 28 -1.64 19.09 6.30
N ALA A 29 -2.72 18.32 6.17
CA ALA A 29 -3.03 17.22 7.09
C ALA A 29 -1.93 16.14 7.06
N TRP A 30 -1.45 15.73 5.88
CA TRP A 30 -0.31 14.81 5.80
C TRP A 30 0.97 15.40 6.39
N ARG A 31 1.24 16.69 6.18
CA ARG A 31 2.43 17.35 6.74
C ARG A 31 2.36 17.55 8.26
N THR A 32 1.18 17.47 8.85
CA THR A 32 0.97 17.64 10.30
C THR A 32 0.84 16.30 11.01
N ASP A 33 -0.05 15.44 10.51
CA ASP A 33 -0.47 14.21 11.18
C ASP A 33 0.09 12.94 10.51
N GLY A 34 0.63 13.05 9.29
CA GLY A 34 1.05 11.92 8.45
C GLY A 34 -0.12 11.15 7.83
N ILE A 35 -1.36 11.42 8.23
CA ILE A 35 -2.53 10.65 7.84
C ILE A 35 -3.79 11.49 7.98
N PHE A 36 -4.83 11.15 7.22
CA PHE A 36 -6.18 11.66 7.46
C PHE A 36 -7.23 10.59 7.16
N GLN A 37 -8.50 10.92 7.39
CA GLN A 37 -9.65 10.09 7.07
C GLN A 37 -10.43 10.64 5.87
N ILE A 38 -11.05 9.74 5.10
CA ILE A 38 -12.09 10.07 4.13
C ILE A 38 -13.40 9.39 4.53
N ALA A 39 -14.49 10.14 4.54
CA ALA A 39 -15.81 9.64 4.90
C ALA A 39 -16.44 8.83 3.75
N LEU A 40 -17.12 7.74 4.12
CA LEU A 40 -17.84 6.87 3.20
C LEU A 40 -19.34 7.18 3.21
N SER A 41 -19.95 7.14 2.02
CA SER A 41 -21.40 7.02 1.87
C SER A 41 -21.87 5.60 2.20
N LYS A 42 -23.18 5.41 2.43
CA LYS A 42 -23.75 4.10 2.78
C LYS A 42 -23.45 2.99 1.76
N PRO A 43 -23.52 3.20 0.43
CA PRO A 43 -23.13 2.18 -0.54
C PRO A 43 -21.63 1.81 -0.48
N GLN A 44 -20.77 2.77 -0.16
CA GLN A 44 -19.32 2.55 -0.06
C GLN A 44 -18.96 1.80 1.23
N GLU A 45 -19.66 2.11 2.34
CA GLU A 45 -19.61 1.32 3.58
C GLU A 45 -20.04 -0.12 3.33
N GLN A 46 -21.17 -0.34 2.65
CA GLN A 46 -21.63 -1.70 2.29
C GLN A 46 -20.58 -2.47 1.47
N THR A 47 -19.94 -1.83 0.50
CA THR A 47 -18.88 -2.46 -0.32
C THR A 47 -17.70 -2.89 0.55
N THR A 48 -17.34 -2.05 1.53
CA THR A 48 -16.26 -2.32 2.49
C THR A 48 -16.62 -3.49 3.41
N ASP A 49 -17.85 -3.52 3.93
CA ASP A 49 -18.34 -4.58 4.82
C ASP A 49 -18.41 -5.94 4.12
N GLU A 50 -18.86 -5.96 2.86
CA GLU A 50 -18.91 -7.18 2.04
C GLU A 50 -17.50 -7.75 1.80
N ALA A 51 -16.50 -6.89 1.54
CA ALA A 51 -15.12 -7.33 1.44
C ALA A 51 -14.61 -7.91 2.76
N PHE A 52 -14.90 -7.25 3.90
CA PHE A 52 -14.53 -7.77 5.22
C PHE A 52 -15.21 -9.12 5.54
N ALA A 53 -16.47 -9.31 5.13
CA ALA A 53 -17.17 -10.58 5.30
C ALA A 53 -16.46 -11.72 4.55
N GLU A 54 -16.09 -11.51 3.28
CA GLU A 54 -15.35 -12.48 2.47
C GLU A 54 -13.94 -12.74 3.04
N SER A 55 -13.27 -11.70 3.55
CA SER A 55 -12.00 -11.84 4.26
C SER A 55 -12.13 -12.77 5.47
N ARG A 56 -13.13 -12.53 6.34
CA ARG A 56 -13.38 -13.38 7.52
C ARG A 56 -13.68 -14.82 7.12
N GLN A 57 -14.51 -15.02 6.11
CA GLN A 57 -14.84 -16.34 5.59
C GLN A 57 -13.59 -17.07 5.08
N PHE A 58 -12.75 -16.41 4.28
CA PHE A 58 -11.52 -17.01 3.78
C PHE A 58 -10.56 -17.39 4.92
N PHE A 59 -10.28 -16.48 5.85
CA PHE A 59 -9.30 -16.75 6.90
C PHE A 59 -9.79 -17.74 7.98
N SER A 60 -11.10 -18.00 8.07
CA SER A 60 -11.67 -19.05 8.91
C SER A 60 -11.38 -20.47 8.43
N GLN A 61 -10.94 -20.64 7.17
CA GLN A 61 -10.59 -21.93 6.60
C GLN A 61 -9.27 -22.47 7.18
N ASP A 62 -9.10 -23.79 7.08
CA ASP A 62 -7.88 -24.45 7.51
C ASP A 62 -6.66 -24.04 6.66
N PHE A 63 -5.47 -24.24 7.22
CA PHE A 63 -4.22 -23.88 6.56
C PHE A 63 -4.01 -24.57 5.21
N GLU A 64 -4.38 -25.85 5.09
CA GLU A 64 -4.18 -26.60 3.86
C GLU A 64 -4.99 -25.98 2.72
N THR A 65 -6.25 -25.65 2.97
CA THR A 65 -7.11 -24.96 2.01
C THR A 65 -6.53 -23.60 1.61
N LYS A 66 -6.17 -22.75 2.58
CA LYS A 66 -5.61 -21.41 2.30
C LYS A 66 -4.30 -21.47 1.52
N SER A 67 -3.42 -22.41 1.85
CA SER A 67 -2.07 -22.57 1.25
C SER A 67 -2.08 -22.95 -0.23
N ARG A 68 -3.21 -23.41 -0.77
CA ARG A 68 -3.37 -23.73 -2.20
C ARG A 68 -3.50 -22.48 -3.07
N HIS A 69 -3.83 -21.34 -2.48
CA HIS A 69 -4.06 -20.09 -3.21
C HIS A 69 -2.76 -19.30 -3.41
N VAL A 70 -1.80 -19.89 -4.12
CA VAL A 70 -0.49 -19.29 -4.43
C VAL A 70 -0.19 -19.41 -5.93
N SER A 71 0.69 -18.54 -6.43
CA SER A 71 1.08 -18.52 -7.84
C SER A 71 2.60 -18.38 -8.00
N ALA A 72 3.17 -19.05 -9.00
CA ALA A 72 4.56 -18.82 -9.40
C ALA A 72 4.70 -17.66 -10.41
N LEU A 73 3.57 -17.12 -10.92
CA LEU A 73 3.54 -16.04 -11.90
C LEU A 73 3.49 -14.65 -11.24
N THR A 74 2.62 -14.53 -10.24
CA THR A 74 2.36 -13.28 -9.51
C THR A 74 2.57 -13.50 -8.01
N TYR A 75 2.84 -12.42 -7.27
CA TYR A 75 2.86 -12.46 -5.81
C TYR A 75 1.47 -12.49 -5.18
N SER A 76 0.41 -12.31 -5.99
CA SER A 76 -0.96 -12.47 -5.54
C SER A 76 -1.20 -13.84 -4.90
N GLY A 77 -2.11 -13.87 -3.92
CA GLY A 77 -2.48 -15.06 -3.18
C GLY A 77 -2.13 -15.00 -1.70
N TYR A 78 -2.26 -16.17 -1.07
CA TYR A 78 -2.13 -16.35 0.37
C TYR A 78 -0.68 -16.32 0.85
N ILE A 79 -0.48 -15.74 2.04
CA ILE A 79 0.79 -15.62 2.75
C ILE A 79 0.50 -16.02 4.19
N ALA A 80 1.23 -17.01 4.68
CA ALA A 80 1.02 -17.52 6.02
C ALA A 80 1.56 -16.56 7.09
N SER A 81 0.97 -16.62 8.29
CA SER A 81 1.58 -15.97 9.46
C SER A 81 3.04 -16.40 9.62
N ARG A 82 3.92 -15.43 9.84
CA ARG A 82 5.39 -15.56 9.95
C ARG A 82 6.13 -15.86 8.66
N GLU A 83 5.46 -15.87 7.50
CA GLU A 83 6.13 -16.01 6.19
C GLU A 83 6.79 -14.70 5.76
N GLU A 84 6.14 -13.56 6.04
CA GLU A 84 6.68 -12.23 5.77
C GLU A 84 7.71 -11.80 6.83
N VAL A 85 8.73 -11.08 6.38
CA VAL A 85 9.84 -10.61 7.22
C VAL A 85 10.01 -9.10 7.06
N THR A 86 9.87 -8.36 8.16
CA THR A 86 10.14 -6.92 8.24
C THR A 86 11.32 -6.69 9.18
N ALA A 87 12.35 -6.00 8.72
CA ALA A 87 13.60 -5.74 9.47
C ALA A 87 14.30 -7.03 10.00
N GLY A 88 14.12 -8.17 9.33
CA GLY A 88 14.70 -9.45 9.75
C GLY A 88 13.84 -10.23 10.76
N GLU A 89 12.71 -9.67 11.21
CA GLU A 89 11.77 -10.33 12.11
C GLU A 89 10.49 -10.74 11.39
N ALA A 90 9.95 -11.91 11.75
CA ALA A 90 8.76 -12.47 11.14
C ALA A 90 7.48 -11.73 11.61
N ASP A 91 6.61 -11.38 10.67
CA ASP A 91 5.34 -10.69 10.95
C ASP A 91 4.20 -11.70 11.19
N TYR A 92 3.26 -11.36 12.06
CA TYR A 92 2.29 -12.34 12.57
C TYR A 92 0.97 -12.38 11.80
N SER A 93 0.77 -11.52 10.81
CA SER A 93 -0.46 -11.52 9.99
C SER A 93 -0.52 -12.67 8.99
N GLU A 94 -1.71 -13.22 8.77
CA GLU A 94 -2.04 -13.93 7.54
C GLU A 94 -2.53 -12.90 6.50
N ILE A 95 -2.11 -13.05 5.24
CA ILE A 95 -2.41 -12.07 4.18
C ILE A 95 -2.96 -12.80 2.96
N PHE A 96 -3.88 -12.16 2.24
CA PHE A 96 -4.14 -12.45 0.84
C PHE A 96 -3.83 -11.20 0.02
N THR A 97 -2.80 -11.28 -0.82
CA THR A 97 -2.40 -10.18 -1.69
C THR A 97 -3.13 -10.26 -3.01
N ILE A 98 -3.60 -9.13 -3.51
CA ILE A 98 -4.27 -9.00 -4.81
C ILE A 98 -3.51 -7.96 -5.62
N CYS A 99 -2.68 -8.40 -6.56
CA CYS A 99 -2.09 -7.56 -7.61
C CYS A 99 -3.04 -7.52 -8.83
N PRO A 100 -2.67 -6.81 -9.93
CA PRO A 100 -3.46 -6.87 -11.16
C PRO A 100 -3.74 -8.30 -11.62
N ASP A 101 -5.00 -8.61 -11.88
CA ASP A 101 -5.49 -9.96 -12.25
C ASP A 101 -5.37 -10.18 -13.76
N ILE A 102 -4.17 -10.59 -14.18
CA ILE A 102 -3.77 -10.65 -15.60
C ILE A 102 -3.87 -12.08 -16.11
N GLY A 103 -4.76 -12.31 -17.09
CA GLY A 103 -4.99 -13.64 -17.66
C GLY A 103 -3.78 -14.24 -18.38
N LEU A 104 -3.75 -15.57 -18.50
CA LEU A 104 -2.63 -16.30 -19.11
C LEU A 104 -2.37 -15.96 -20.59
N GLU A 105 -3.39 -15.46 -21.30
CA GLU A 105 -3.29 -15.07 -22.70
C GLU A 105 -2.69 -13.67 -22.91
N ASP A 106 -2.57 -12.86 -21.85
CA ASP A 106 -1.95 -11.53 -21.91
C ASP A 106 -0.48 -11.65 -22.38
N ALA A 107 -0.06 -10.73 -23.25
CA ALA A 107 1.30 -10.74 -23.80
C ALA A 107 2.36 -10.70 -22.70
N ARG A 108 2.15 -9.91 -21.63
CA ARG A 108 3.08 -9.76 -20.50
C ARG A 108 3.27 -11.08 -19.76
N VAL A 109 2.22 -11.90 -19.66
CA VAL A 109 2.29 -13.23 -19.03
C VAL A 109 2.96 -14.24 -19.97
N ARG A 110 2.59 -14.26 -21.26
CA ARG A 110 3.20 -15.16 -22.27
C ARG A 110 4.69 -14.88 -22.46
N GLU A 111 5.08 -13.62 -22.37
CA GLU A 111 6.47 -13.16 -22.44
C GLU A 111 7.21 -13.34 -21.11
N ASN A 112 6.57 -13.90 -20.08
CA ASN A 112 7.14 -14.14 -18.76
C ASN A 112 7.74 -12.87 -18.13
N LEU A 113 7.05 -11.72 -18.22
CA LEU A 113 7.39 -10.58 -17.38
C LEU A 113 7.21 -10.96 -15.91
N PRO A 114 8.13 -10.58 -15.01
CA PRO A 114 8.01 -10.91 -13.59
C PRO A 114 6.76 -10.29 -12.98
N CYS A 115 6.19 -10.94 -11.96
CA CYS A 115 5.02 -10.50 -11.21
C CYS A 115 3.67 -10.52 -11.96
N HIS A 116 3.66 -10.76 -13.27
CA HIS A 116 2.46 -10.79 -14.10
C HIS A 116 1.82 -12.18 -14.12
N GLY A 117 0.55 -12.27 -13.76
CA GLY A 117 -0.24 -13.49 -13.85
C GLY A 117 -1.60 -13.40 -13.17
N PRO A 118 -2.43 -14.45 -13.28
CA PRO A 118 -3.76 -14.44 -12.71
C PRO A 118 -3.71 -14.55 -11.19
N VAL A 119 -4.62 -13.86 -10.52
CA VAL A 119 -4.77 -13.98 -9.07
C VAL A 119 -5.32 -15.38 -8.74
N PRO A 120 -4.72 -16.13 -7.80
CA PRO A 120 -5.19 -17.47 -7.42
C PRO A 120 -6.41 -17.40 -6.49
N TRP A 121 -7.52 -16.84 -6.98
CA TRP A 121 -8.74 -16.56 -6.20
C TRP A 121 -9.29 -17.80 -5.46
N PRO A 122 -9.76 -17.64 -4.21
CA PRO A 122 -10.38 -18.74 -3.46
C PRO A 122 -11.78 -19.11 -3.95
N GLY A 123 -12.46 -18.19 -4.63
CA GLY A 123 -13.76 -18.43 -5.23
C GLY A 123 -14.28 -17.17 -5.93
N ALA A 124 -15.36 -17.34 -6.69
CA ALA A 124 -15.98 -16.23 -7.42
C ALA A 124 -16.51 -15.12 -6.50
N ALA A 125 -17.14 -15.48 -5.37
CA ALA A 125 -17.67 -14.50 -4.42
C ALA A 125 -16.57 -13.59 -3.85
N TYR A 126 -15.51 -14.18 -3.30
CA TYR A 126 -14.33 -13.44 -2.82
C TYR A 126 -13.74 -12.55 -3.91
N ARG A 127 -13.53 -13.09 -5.12
CA ARG A 127 -13.03 -12.33 -6.28
C ARG A 127 -13.90 -11.11 -6.56
N ASP A 128 -15.21 -11.31 -6.69
CA ASP A 128 -16.12 -10.26 -7.15
C ASP A 128 -16.26 -9.15 -6.11
N ARG A 129 -16.32 -9.49 -4.81
CA ARG A 129 -16.33 -8.50 -3.72
C ARG A 129 -15.02 -7.73 -3.59
N MET A 130 -13.88 -8.41 -3.70
CA MET A 130 -12.58 -7.73 -3.65
C MET A 130 -12.35 -6.84 -4.87
N LYS A 131 -12.78 -7.26 -6.07
CA LYS A 131 -12.72 -6.41 -7.28
C LYS A 131 -13.64 -5.19 -7.16
N ALA A 132 -14.86 -5.35 -6.62
CA ALA A 132 -15.75 -4.23 -6.37
C ALA A 132 -15.13 -3.22 -5.38
N PHE A 133 -14.56 -3.72 -4.29
CA PHE A 133 -13.89 -2.89 -3.29
C PHE A 133 -12.66 -2.17 -3.86
N MET A 134 -11.75 -2.89 -4.54
CA MET A 134 -10.59 -2.27 -5.19
C MET A 134 -10.98 -1.29 -6.30
N GLY A 135 -12.06 -1.55 -7.04
CA GLY A 135 -12.60 -0.61 -8.03
C GLY A 135 -13.05 0.69 -7.38
N MET A 136 -13.77 0.62 -6.26
CA MET A 136 -14.13 1.80 -5.47
C MET A 136 -12.90 2.57 -4.98
N LEU A 137 -11.92 1.87 -4.38
CA LEU A 137 -10.68 2.47 -3.88
C LEU A 137 -9.85 3.12 -4.99
N GLY A 138 -9.81 2.52 -6.18
CA GLY A 138 -9.16 3.10 -7.35
C GLY A 138 -9.75 4.46 -7.74
N THR A 139 -11.09 4.60 -7.70
CA THR A 139 -11.71 5.92 -7.95
C THR A 139 -11.34 6.97 -6.90
N PHE A 140 -11.11 6.56 -5.65
CA PHE A 140 -10.64 7.47 -4.61
C PHE A 140 -9.18 7.84 -4.82
N GLY A 141 -8.33 6.87 -5.17
CA GLY A 141 -6.92 7.09 -5.48
C GLY A 141 -6.72 8.15 -6.55
N GLU A 142 -7.42 8.03 -7.68
CA GLU A 142 -7.37 9.00 -8.79
C GLU A 142 -7.76 10.42 -8.32
N ARG A 143 -8.86 10.54 -7.57
CA ARG A 143 -9.33 11.83 -7.04
C ARG A 143 -8.34 12.43 -6.04
N LEU A 144 -7.75 11.60 -5.19
CA LEU A 144 -6.75 12.01 -4.20
C LEU A 144 -5.48 12.51 -4.90
N LEU A 145 -5.01 11.81 -5.94
CA LEU A 145 -3.86 12.25 -6.74
C LEU A 145 -4.12 13.59 -7.45
N GLN A 146 -5.31 13.80 -8.02
CA GLN A 146 -5.68 15.09 -8.60
C GLN A 146 -5.72 16.21 -7.55
N LEU A 147 -6.26 15.93 -6.36
CA LEU A 147 -6.28 16.88 -5.25
C LEU A 147 -4.87 17.18 -4.71
N ILE A 148 -3.95 16.20 -4.69
CA ILE A 148 -2.54 16.44 -4.34
C ILE A 148 -1.90 17.38 -5.35
N ALA A 149 -2.07 17.14 -6.65
CA ALA A 149 -1.51 18.01 -7.69
C ALA A 149 -2.02 19.46 -7.55
N LEU A 150 -3.33 19.64 -7.36
CA LEU A 150 -3.93 20.95 -7.10
C LEU A 150 -3.41 21.57 -5.79
N GLY A 151 -3.26 20.77 -4.74
CA GLY A 151 -2.81 21.21 -3.42
C GLY A 151 -1.33 21.58 -3.32
N LEU A 152 -0.52 21.08 -4.25
CA LEU A 152 0.88 21.46 -4.47
C LEU A 152 1.02 22.60 -5.49
N ASP A 153 -0.09 23.21 -5.90
CA ASP A 153 -0.16 24.28 -6.89
C ASP A 153 0.52 23.92 -8.24
N LEU A 154 0.45 22.64 -8.64
CA LEU A 154 0.91 22.23 -9.96
C LEU A 154 -0.03 22.78 -11.05
N ASP A 155 0.56 23.14 -12.19
CA ASP A 155 -0.20 23.64 -13.35
C ASP A 155 -1.16 22.59 -13.91
N ASP A 156 -0.82 21.31 -13.75
CA ASP A 156 -1.51 20.17 -14.32
C ASP A 156 -1.98 19.20 -13.22
N MET A 157 -3.31 19.09 -13.06
CA MET A 157 -3.92 18.22 -12.06
C MET A 157 -3.70 16.73 -12.34
N ASP A 158 -3.40 16.37 -13.59
CA ASP A 158 -3.22 14.98 -14.01
C ASP A 158 -1.75 14.55 -13.98
N THR A 159 -0.87 15.37 -13.37
CA THR A 159 0.56 15.07 -13.22
C THR A 159 0.81 13.69 -12.64
N PHE A 160 0.10 13.35 -11.56
CA PHE A 160 0.24 12.05 -10.90
C PHE A 160 -0.59 10.96 -11.54
N THR A 161 -1.82 11.25 -11.98
CA THR A 161 -2.74 10.24 -12.55
C THR A 161 -2.28 9.73 -13.92
N ARG A 162 -1.44 10.49 -14.65
CA ARG A 162 -0.74 9.97 -15.82
C ARG A 162 0.16 8.78 -15.50
N LEU A 163 0.79 8.77 -14.34
CA LEU A 163 1.64 7.65 -13.91
C LEU A 163 0.79 6.42 -13.57
N THR A 164 -0.48 6.59 -13.17
CA THR A 164 -1.36 5.51 -12.70
C THR A 164 -2.27 4.91 -13.78
N GLN A 165 -2.12 5.31 -15.04
CA GLN A 165 -2.83 4.68 -16.16
C GLN A 165 -2.41 3.21 -16.31
N ASP A 166 -3.35 2.27 -16.20
CA ASP A 166 -3.05 0.82 -16.01
C ASP A 166 -2.09 0.59 -14.82
N GLY A 167 -2.31 1.34 -13.74
CA GLY A 167 -1.49 1.33 -12.54
C GLY A 167 -1.42 -0.07 -11.91
N TRP A 168 -0.28 -0.37 -11.29
CA TRP A 168 -0.03 -1.63 -10.60
C TRP A 168 -0.67 -1.67 -9.21
N HIS A 169 -1.93 -1.26 -9.15
CA HIS A 169 -2.71 -1.18 -7.94
C HIS A 169 -2.82 -2.56 -7.31
N HIS A 170 -2.60 -2.63 -6.01
CA HIS A 170 -2.68 -3.88 -5.29
C HIS A 170 -3.28 -3.69 -3.91
N MET A 171 -3.70 -4.78 -3.28
CA MET A 171 -4.29 -4.75 -1.96
C MET A 171 -3.78 -5.92 -1.13
N ARG A 172 -3.48 -5.65 0.14
CA ARG A 172 -3.24 -6.66 1.16
C ARG A 172 -4.51 -6.78 2.00
N VAL A 173 -5.11 -7.96 1.99
CA VAL A 173 -6.23 -8.32 2.88
C VAL A 173 -5.63 -9.04 4.07
N LEU A 174 -5.72 -8.47 5.26
CA LEU A 174 -4.96 -8.91 6.44
C LEU A 174 -5.86 -9.45 7.54
N ARG A 175 -5.39 -10.52 8.19
CA ARG A 175 -5.87 -10.98 9.49
C ARG A 175 -4.70 -11.05 10.47
N PHE A 176 -4.84 -10.39 11.61
CA PHE A 176 -3.90 -10.45 12.72
C PHE A 176 -4.44 -11.39 13.81
N PRO A 177 -3.61 -12.30 14.35
CA PRO A 177 -4.03 -13.24 15.39
C PRO A 177 -4.23 -12.55 16.75
N THR A 178 -4.88 -13.27 17.66
CA THR A 178 -5.05 -12.86 19.06
C THR A 178 -3.77 -13.09 19.87
N VAL A 179 -3.58 -12.28 20.91
CA VAL A 179 -2.57 -12.50 21.95
C VAL A 179 -3.20 -12.44 23.34
N GLN A 180 -2.59 -13.11 24.32
CA GLN A 180 -3.08 -13.09 25.70
C GLN A 180 -2.94 -11.71 26.35
N SER A 181 -1.89 -10.97 25.99
CA SER A 181 -1.66 -9.58 26.38
C SER A 181 -1.16 -8.81 25.17
N SER A 182 -1.66 -7.59 24.99
CA SER A 182 -1.21 -6.66 23.94
C SER A 182 0.06 -5.90 24.31
N GLU A 183 0.57 -6.04 25.54
CA GLU A 183 1.85 -5.46 25.95
C GLU A 183 2.99 -6.01 25.09
N ASN A 184 3.62 -5.14 24.30
CA ASN A 184 4.73 -5.45 23.40
C ASN A 184 4.45 -6.51 22.31
N ALA A 185 3.19 -6.73 21.96
CA ALA A 185 2.83 -7.72 20.95
C ALA A 185 2.99 -7.17 19.53
N ARG A 186 4.20 -7.30 18.96
CA ARG A 186 4.52 -6.92 17.57
C ARG A 186 3.66 -7.74 16.59
N GLY A 187 2.88 -7.06 15.75
CA GLY A 187 2.16 -7.64 14.63
C GLY A 187 2.96 -7.50 13.33
N ILE A 188 3.19 -6.25 12.93
CA ILE A 188 4.12 -5.85 11.86
C ILE A 188 5.00 -4.73 12.44
N GLY A 189 6.31 -4.80 12.19
CA GLY A 189 7.29 -3.80 12.63
C GLY A 189 7.10 -2.44 11.96
N ALA A 190 7.88 -1.45 12.39
CA ALA A 190 7.87 -0.14 11.75
C ALA A 190 8.35 -0.25 10.29
N HIS A 191 7.60 0.30 9.35
CA HIS A 191 7.99 0.37 7.94
C HIS A 191 7.25 1.50 7.24
N THR A 192 7.71 1.83 6.04
CA THR A 192 6.94 2.61 5.06
C THR A 192 6.54 1.74 3.88
N ASP A 193 5.47 2.14 3.18
CA ASP A 193 5.00 1.44 2.01
C ASP A 193 5.59 2.02 0.72
N TYR A 194 5.81 1.13 -0.24
CA TYR A 194 6.64 1.35 -1.43
C TYR A 194 6.01 2.27 -2.49
N GLY A 195 4.73 2.59 -2.32
CA GLY A 195 3.88 3.13 -3.37
C GLY A 195 3.67 4.63 -3.39
N MET A 196 2.68 5.09 -4.16
CA MET A 196 2.23 6.49 -4.11
C MET A 196 1.31 6.74 -2.92
N LEU A 197 0.17 6.06 -2.87
CA LEU A 197 -0.84 6.27 -1.82
C LEU A 197 -1.28 4.96 -1.20
N VAL A 198 -1.48 4.99 0.12
CA VAL A 198 -2.10 3.91 0.87
C VAL A 198 -3.48 4.35 1.32
N ILE A 199 -4.49 3.55 0.99
CA ILE A 199 -5.87 3.71 1.48
C ILE A 199 -6.21 2.48 2.31
N ALA A 200 -6.45 2.67 3.60
CA ALA A 200 -6.64 1.57 4.54
C ALA A 200 -8.03 1.56 5.18
N ALA A 201 -8.58 0.35 5.29
CA ALA A 201 -9.78 0.03 6.05
C ALA A 201 -9.41 -0.86 7.25
N GLN A 202 -10.12 -0.73 8.36
CA GLN A 202 -9.96 -1.59 9.53
C GLN A 202 -11.28 -1.85 10.23
N ASP A 203 -11.35 -2.97 10.95
CA ASP A 203 -12.47 -3.27 11.85
C ASP A 203 -12.35 -2.51 13.20
N ASP A 204 -13.23 -2.87 14.14
CA ASP A 204 -13.37 -2.20 15.44
C ASP A 204 -12.31 -2.57 16.48
N VAL A 205 -11.33 -3.41 16.14
CA VAL A 205 -10.35 -3.93 17.11
C VAL A 205 -9.26 -2.92 17.39
N GLY A 206 -8.74 -2.29 16.34
CA GLY A 206 -7.62 -1.35 16.44
C GLY A 206 -6.28 -2.02 16.70
N GLY A 207 -5.22 -1.36 16.26
CA GLY A 207 -3.84 -1.87 16.38
C GLY A 207 -2.84 -1.15 15.49
N LEU A 208 -3.31 -0.33 14.55
CA LEU A 208 -2.46 0.51 13.70
C LEU A 208 -1.92 1.72 14.47
N TYR A 209 -0.63 1.96 14.31
CA TYR A 209 0.06 3.16 14.77
C TYR A 209 0.81 3.78 13.60
N VAL A 210 0.81 5.12 13.51
CA VAL A 210 1.55 5.87 12.49
C VAL A 210 2.47 6.88 13.14
N ARG A 211 3.56 7.25 12.46
CA ARG A 211 4.48 8.29 12.91
C ARG A 211 4.26 9.56 12.06
N PRO A 212 3.72 10.66 12.64
CA PRO A 212 3.59 11.91 11.92
C PRO A 212 4.97 12.47 11.55
N PRO A 213 5.07 13.43 10.61
CA PRO A 213 6.27 14.26 10.46
C PRO A 213 6.65 14.91 11.79
N ILE A 214 7.93 14.79 12.17
CA ILE A 214 8.48 15.39 13.39
C ILE A 214 9.60 16.34 12.96
N GLU A 215 9.54 17.58 13.44
CA GLU A 215 10.52 18.60 13.09
C GLU A 215 11.94 18.19 13.50
N GLY A 216 12.88 18.30 12.56
CA GLY A 216 14.29 17.89 12.76
C GLY A 216 14.55 16.39 12.63
N GLU A 217 13.53 15.54 12.51
CA GLU A 217 13.70 14.11 12.30
C GLU A 217 14.05 13.79 10.84
N ARG A 218 15.19 13.11 10.62
CA ARG A 218 15.55 12.65 9.27
C ARG A 218 14.67 11.47 8.86
N ARG A 219 14.14 11.49 7.64
CA ARG A 219 13.49 10.33 7.02
C ARG A 219 14.40 9.68 6.00
N ASN A 220 14.54 8.37 6.10
CA ASN A 220 15.25 7.56 5.13
C ASN A 220 14.49 7.52 3.80
N ARG A 221 15.23 7.30 2.71
CA ARG A 221 14.70 7.11 1.36
C ARG A 221 14.64 5.62 1.06
N ASN A 222 13.53 4.96 1.42
CA ASN A 222 13.40 3.50 1.38
C ASN A 222 13.60 2.88 -0.02
N TRP A 223 13.47 3.68 -1.08
CA TRP A 223 13.79 3.26 -2.44
C TRP A 223 15.30 3.09 -2.70
N LEU A 224 16.15 3.62 -1.83
CA LEU A 224 17.60 3.41 -1.88
C LEU A 224 18.00 2.18 -1.06
N PRO A 225 18.83 1.27 -1.61
CA PRO A 225 19.24 0.05 -0.91
C PRO A 225 19.89 0.28 0.46
N SER A 226 20.58 1.42 0.64
CA SER A 226 21.29 1.79 1.87
C SER A 226 20.43 2.52 2.91
N GLU A 227 19.20 2.92 2.56
CA GLU A 227 18.34 3.75 3.41
C GLU A 227 16.98 3.07 3.65
N SER A 228 16.97 1.80 4.03
CA SER A 228 15.72 1.13 4.38
C SER A 228 15.03 1.82 5.57
N THR A 229 13.70 1.92 5.53
CA THR A 229 12.86 2.46 6.63
C THR A 229 12.39 1.39 7.61
N ALA A 230 12.59 0.12 7.29
CA ALA A 230 12.17 -1.00 8.12
C ALA A 230 12.88 -0.98 9.50
N GLY A 231 12.10 -1.02 10.58
CA GLY A 231 12.54 -0.96 11.97
C GLY A 231 12.92 0.44 12.48
N VAL A 232 12.95 1.44 11.61
CA VAL A 232 13.38 2.80 11.98
C VAL A 232 12.34 3.44 12.90
N TYR A 233 12.80 4.02 14.02
CA TYR A 233 11.98 4.63 15.09
C TYR A 233 10.99 3.68 15.79
N GLU A 234 11.12 2.35 15.63
CA GLU A 234 10.11 1.40 16.12
C GLU A 234 9.85 1.48 17.63
N HIS A 235 10.88 1.78 18.42
CA HIS A 235 10.80 1.85 19.88
C HIS A 235 10.76 3.27 20.44
N ASP A 236 10.84 4.28 19.58
CA ASP A 236 10.83 5.68 19.98
C ASP A 236 9.40 6.16 20.27
N ASP A 237 9.26 7.25 21.01
CA ASP A 237 7.98 7.94 21.19
C ASP A 237 7.54 8.63 19.90
N GLY A 238 6.29 9.11 19.86
CA GLY A 238 5.74 9.82 18.69
C GLY A 238 4.95 8.92 17.72
N TRP A 239 4.43 7.79 18.20
CA TRP A 239 3.50 6.94 17.44
C TRP A 239 2.05 7.25 17.79
N ASN A 240 1.28 7.70 16.80
CA ASN A 240 -0.14 7.99 16.94
C ASN A 240 -0.97 6.71 16.72
N PHE A 241 -1.73 6.30 17.74
CA PHE A 241 -2.71 5.24 17.61
C PHE A 241 -3.86 5.68 16.70
N ILE A 242 -4.14 4.89 15.66
CA ILE A 242 -5.24 5.14 14.74
C ILE A 242 -6.50 4.46 15.25
N LYS A 243 -7.32 5.23 15.95
CA LYS A 243 -8.60 4.77 16.51
C LYS A 243 -9.50 4.24 15.39
N PRO A 244 -10.10 3.04 15.56
CA PRO A 244 -11.18 2.59 14.69
C PRO A 244 -12.34 3.59 14.69
N VAL A 245 -12.72 4.06 13.50
CA VAL A 245 -13.86 4.95 13.29
C VAL A 245 -14.73 4.29 12.21
N PRO A 246 -16.05 4.11 12.46
CA PRO A 246 -16.96 3.56 11.45
C PRO A 246 -17.05 4.44 10.21
N ALA A 247 -17.33 3.83 9.05
CA ALA A 247 -17.61 4.52 7.79
C ALA A 247 -16.54 5.54 7.34
N VAL A 248 -15.27 5.28 7.66
CA VAL A 248 -14.13 6.03 7.11
C VAL A 248 -13.05 5.09 6.60
N LEU A 249 -12.26 5.58 5.65
CA LEU A 249 -10.96 5.00 5.28
C LEU A 249 -9.88 5.97 5.73
N THR A 250 -8.68 5.47 6.02
CA THR A 250 -7.52 6.33 6.27
C THR A 250 -6.61 6.40 5.06
N VAL A 251 -5.97 7.54 4.83
CA VAL A 251 -5.10 7.77 3.68
C VAL A 251 -3.77 8.36 4.13
N PHE A 252 -2.66 7.77 3.66
CA PHE A 252 -1.32 8.30 3.90
C PHE A 252 -0.38 8.09 2.69
N PRO A 253 0.67 8.92 2.54
CA PRO A 253 1.62 8.82 1.43
C PRO A 253 2.55 7.62 1.61
N GLY A 254 2.93 7.02 0.48
CA GLY A 254 4.03 6.06 0.38
C GLY A 254 5.32 6.68 -0.16
N ASP A 255 6.30 5.82 -0.42
CA ASP A 255 7.66 6.16 -0.81
C ASP A 255 7.72 6.95 -2.13
N PHE A 256 6.87 6.63 -3.11
CA PHE A 256 6.87 7.33 -4.40
C PHE A 256 6.33 8.75 -4.31
N LEU A 257 5.36 9.03 -3.43
CA LEU A 257 4.96 10.42 -3.20
C LEU A 257 6.06 11.21 -2.47
N GLN A 258 6.81 10.58 -1.57
CA GLN A 258 7.96 11.22 -0.95
C GLN A 258 9.05 11.52 -1.98
N PHE A 259 9.34 10.57 -2.88
CA PHE A 259 10.30 10.74 -3.96
C PHE A 259 9.87 11.85 -4.94
N LEU A 260 8.65 11.78 -5.47
CA LEU A 260 8.09 12.75 -6.41
C LEU A 260 8.13 14.17 -5.86
N THR A 261 7.80 14.34 -4.59
CA THR A 261 7.68 15.67 -3.97
C THR A 261 8.97 16.16 -3.29
N GLY A 262 10.10 15.47 -3.48
CA GLY A 262 11.38 15.87 -2.86
C GLY A 262 11.33 15.89 -1.33
N GLY A 263 10.47 15.07 -0.71
CA GLY A 263 10.25 15.03 0.74
C GLY A 263 9.27 16.07 1.28
N HIS A 264 8.59 16.84 0.44
CA HIS A 264 7.52 17.75 0.90
C HIS A 264 6.37 16.97 1.56
N LEU A 265 5.99 15.84 0.96
CA LEU A 265 5.21 14.79 1.60
C LEU A 265 6.17 13.69 2.04
N LEU A 266 5.95 13.13 3.23
CA LEU A 266 6.78 12.05 3.75
C LEU A 266 5.99 10.74 3.70
N SER A 267 6.65 9.68 3.25
CA SER A 267 6.13 8.33 3.36
C SER A 267 5.91 8.02 4.82
N THR A 268 4.71 7.61 5.19
CA THR A 268 4.28 7.58 6.59
C THR A 268 4.69 6.25 7.25
N PRO A 269 5.62 6.28 8.23
CA PRO A 269 6.00 5.09 8.94
C PRO A 269 4.80 4.62 9.75
N HIS A 270 4.53 3.33 9.69
CA HIS A 270 3.42 2.72 10.40
C HIS A 270 3.83 1.34 10.92
N LYS A 271 3.14 0.89 11.96
CA LYS A 271 3.34 -0.42 12.59
C LYS A 271 2.02 -0.94 13.13
N VAL A 272 1.93 -2.25 13.32
CA VAL A 272 0.73 -2.88 13.89
C VAL A 272 1.08 -3.62 15.16
N ARG A 273 0.31 -3.38 16.22
CA ARG A 273 0.31 -4.18 17.44
C ARG A 273 -0.84 -5.18 17.43
N LEU A 274 -0.59 -6.40 17.89
CA LEU A 274 -1.62 -7.41 18.09
C LEU A 274 -2.52 -7.03 19.27
N ASN A 275 -3.73 -7.58 19.27
CA ASN A 275 -4.77 -7.27 20.23
C ASN A 275 -5.31 -8.57 20.88
N THR A 276 -6.13 -8.46 21.92
CA THR A 276 -6.78 -9.61 22.57
C THR A 276 -7.90 -10.21 21.71
N ARG A 277 -8.34 -9.48 20.67
CA ARG A 277 -9.23 -9.96 19.60
C ARG A 277 -8.46 -10.03 18.28
N GLU A 278 -8.86 -10.95 17.41
CA GLU A 278 -8.34 -10.97 16.05
C GLU A 278 -8.75 -9.69 15.33
N ARG A 279 -7.87 -9.16 14.49
CA ARG A 279 -8.09 -7.90 13.78
C ARG A 279 -8.05 -8.13 12.29
N PHE A 280 -9.04 -7.62 11.58
CA PHE A 280 -9.06 -7.59 10.13
C PHE A 280 -8.79 -6.17 9.63
N ALA A 281 -7.97 -6.08 8.58
CA ALA A 281 -7.69 -4.82 7.91
C ALA A 281 -7.47 -5.05 6.42
N MET A 282 -7.61 -4.00 5.62
CA MET A 282 -7.25 -4.02 4.22
C MET A 282 -6.40 -2.78 3.94
N ALA A 283 -5.24 -2.98 3.35
CA ALA A 283 -4.37 -1.91 2.89
C ALA A 283 -4.32 -1.96 1.37
N TYR A 284 -4.90 -0.94 0.72
CA TYR A 284 -4.87 -0.76 -0.72
C TYR A 284 -3.78 0.23 -1.09
N PHE A 285 -3.08 -0.09 -2.16
CA PHE A 285 -1.96 0.65 -2.69
C PHE A 285 -2.34 1.16 -4.07
N HIS A 286 -2.39 2.48 -4.22
CA HIS A 286 -2.64 3.15 -5.50
C HIS A 286 -1.31 3.58 -6.08
N GLU A 287 -1.02 3.13 -7.30
CA GLU A 287 0.35 2.91 -7.76
C GLU A 287 0.56 3.30 -9.22
N PRO A 288 1.79 3.69 -9.59
CA PRO A 288 2.18 3.85 -10.98
C PRO A 288 1.97 2.57 -11.79
N ASN A 289 1.90 2.73 -13.11
CA ASN A 289 2.03 1.65 -14.07
C ASN A 289 3.32 0.87 -13.81
N PHE A 290 3.29 -0.44 -14.06
CA PHE A 290 4.47 -1.29 -13.89
C PHE A 290 5.69 -0.79 -14.69
N ASP A 291 5.47 -0.28 -15.90
CA ASP A 291 6.53 0.21 -16.79
C ASP A 291 6.85 1.71 -16.60
N ALA A 292 6.23 2.36 -15.61
CA ALA A 292 6.43 3.78 -15.37
C ALA A 292 7.85 4.05 -14.87
N TRP A 293 8.50 5.03 -15.52
CA TRP A 293 9.66 5.73 -14.97
C TRP A 293 9.17 6.95 -14.21
N VAL A 294 9.56 7.04 -12.95
CA VAL A 294 9.15 8.10 -12.05
C VAL A 294 10.34 9.00 -11.75
N GLU A 295 10.12 10.31 -11.85
CA GLU A 295 11.12 11.35 -11.65
C GLU A 295 10.61 12.37 -10.63
N PRO A 296 11.48 13.04 -9.85
CA PRO A 296 11.06 14.11 -8.95
C PRO A 296 10.40 15.27 -9.73
N LEU A 297 9.41 15.94 -9.12
CA LEU A 297 8.72 17.08 -9.71
C LEU A 297 9.66 18.25 -9.99
N GLU A 298 10.59 18.49 -9.06
CA GLU A 298 11.69 19.44 -9.25
C GLU A 298 12.90 18.67 -9.78
N ALA A 299 13.32 18.99 -11.01
CA ALA A 299 14.42 18.31 -11.66
C ALA A 299 15.71 18.47 -10.85
N ASP A 300 16.26 17.33 -10.39
CA ASP A 300 17.57 17.23 -9.78
C ASP A 300 18.41 16.23 -10.57
N ALA A 301 19.44 16.72 -11.26
CA ALA A 301 20.33 15.89 -12.08
C ALA A 301 21.11 14.84 -11.26
N ALA A 302 21.17 14.99 -9.93
CA ALA A 302 21.77 14.01 -9.03
C ALA A 302 20.82 12.86 -8.64
N VAL A 303 19.51 12.99 -8.92
CA VAL A 303 18.51 11.99 -8.54
C VAL A 303 18.09 11.20 -9.78
N ALA A 304 18.44 9.92 -9.81
CA ALA A 304 18.06 9.04 -10.92
C ALA A 304 16.55 8.72 -10.91
N PRO A 305 15.93 8.58 -12.09
CA PRO A 305 14.57 8.06 -12.22
C PRO A 305 14.43 6.64 -11.65
N ILE A 306 13.26 6.33 -11.09
CA ILE A 306 12.95 5.00 -10.57
C ILE A 306 11.96 4.31 -11.49
N HIS A 307 12.34 3.14 -12.01
CA HIS A 307 11.41 2.25 -12.71
C HIS A 307 10.55 1.49 -11.69
N TYR A 308 9.24 1.77 -11.66
CA TYR A 308 8.33 1.26 -10.63
C TYR A 308 8.28 -0.28 -10.60
N GLY A 309 8.17 -0.94 -11.75
CA GLY A 309 8.10 -2.41 -11.82
C GLY A 309 9.36 -3.10 -11.31
N THR A 310 10.53 -2.49 -11.51
CA THR A 310 11.79 -2.98 -10.92
C THR A 310 11.79 -2.82 -9.41
N HIS A 311 11.37 -1.66 -8.91
CA HIS A 311 11.25 -1.41 -7.49
C HIS A 311 10.28 -2.39 -6.81
N PHE A 312 9.05 -2.53 -7.33
CA PHE A 312 8.04 -3.48 -6.85
C PHE A 312 8.60 -4.91 -6.79
N THR A 313 9.22 -5.36 -7.89
CA THR A 313 9.76 -6.73 -7.99
C THR A 313 10.83 -6.96 -6.93
N ASN A 314 11.77 -6.02 -6.75
CA ASN A 314 12.82 -6.11 -5.75
C ASN A 314 12.27 -6.15 -4.32
N MET A 315 11.28 -5.32 -4.01
CA MET A 315 10.67 -5.28 -2.67
C MET A 315 9.97 -6.60 -2.34
N PHE A 316 9.15 -7.13 -3.24
CA PHE A 316 8.47 -8.40 -3.01
C PHE A 316 9.43 -9.60 -2.93
N MET A 317 10.52 -9.60 -3.71
CA MET A 317 11.57 -10.62 -3.59
C MET A 317 12.28 -10.55 -2.23
N ARG A 318 12.50 -9.35 -1.68
CA ARG A 318 13.05 -9.17 -0.34
C ARG A 318 12.09 -9.63 0.75
N CYS A 319 10.79 -9.37 0.62
CA CYS A 319 9.78 -9.81 1.58
C CYS A 319 9.57 -11.34 1.55
N TYR A 320 9.66 -11.97 0.38
CA TYR A 320 9.30 -13.38 0.18
C TYR A 320 10.39 -14.22 -0.49
N PRO A 321 11.63 -14.23 0.02
CA PRO A 321 12.80 -14.78 -0.69
C PRO A 321 12.70 -16.28 -1.02
N LYS A 322 11.84 -17.02 -0.29
CA LYS A 322 11.66 -18.47 -0.46
C LYS A 322 10.39 -18.85 -1.25
N ARG A 323 9.57 -17.87 -1.64
CA ARG A 323 8.29 -18.11 -2.31
C ARG A 323 8.51 -18.67 -3.72
N ILE A 324 7.56 -19.48 -4.19
CA ILE A 324 7.64 -20.11 -5.52
C ILE A 324 7.75 -19.08 -6.65
N THR A 325 7.16 -17.89 -6.47
CA THR A 325 7.27 -16.75 -7.38
C THR A 325 8.71 -16.26 -7.48
N THR A 326 9.35 -15.99 -6.33
CA THR A 326 10.75 -15.54 -6.26
C THR A 326 11.72 -16.57 -6.83
N ARG A 327 11.52 -17.85 -6.50
CA ARG A 327 12.32 -18.95 -7.08
C ARG A 327 12.21 -18.98 -8.59
N ARG A 328 10.99 -18.91 -9.15
CA ARG A 328 10.78 -18.88 -10.60
C ARG A 328 11.44 -17.67 -11.27
N ILE A 329 11.40 -16.49 -10.64
CA ILE A 329 12.07 -15.28 -11.14
C ILE A 329 13.58 -15.52 -11.23
N MET A 330 14.19 -16.04 -10.16
CA MET A 330 15.64 -16.28 -10.07
C MET A 330 16.11 -17.40 -11.01
N GLU A 331 15.43 -18.54 -10.99
CA GLU A 331 15.81 -19.74 -11.77
C GLU A 331 15.75 -19.50 -13.29
N ASN A 332 14.89 -18.59 -13.75
CA ASN A 332 14.73 -18.28 -15.17
C ASN A 332 15.34 -16.93 -15.59
N GLY A 333 16.11 -16.26 -14.72
CA GLY A 333 16.72 -14.97 -15.03
C GLY A 333 15.71 -13.88 -15.42
N LEU A 334 14.51 -13.88 -14.84
CA LEU A 334 13.44 -12.98 -15.29
C LEU A 334 13.69 -11.51 -14.92
N LEU A 335 14.66 -11.22 -14.04
CA LEU A 335 15.09 -9.86 -13.73
C LEU A 335 15.76 -9.18 -14.94
N ASP A 336 16.35 -9.94 -15.86
CA ASP A 336 16.99 -9.40 -17.06
C ASP A 336 15.99 -8.75 -18.04
N LYS A 337 14.69 -8.98 -17.81
CA LYS A 337 13.59 -8.36 -18.56
C LYS A 337 13.18 -7.01 -18.00
N LEU A 338 13.67 -6.66 -16.81
CA LEU A 338 13.40 -5.38 -16.19
C LEU A 338 14.58 -4.43 -16.43
N PRO A 339 14.31 -3.12 -16.56
CA PRO A 339 15.37 -2.14 -16.53
C PRO A 339 16.19 -2.25 -15.24
N THR A 340 17.51 -2.13 -15.37
CA THR A 340 18.40 -2.01 -14.22
C THR A 340 18.19 -0.63 -13.60
N LEU A 341 17.85 -0.57 -12.32
CA LEU A 341 17.89 0.71 -11.60
C LEU A 341 19.36 1.14 -11.54
N SER A 342 19.67 2.32 -12.04
CA SER A 342 21.04 2.85 -11.97
C SER A 342 21.43 2.97 -10.50
N GLU A 343 22.60 2.45 -10.12
CA GLU A 343 23.19 2.61 -8.79
C GLU A 343 23.69 4.05 -8.53
N LEU A 344 23.08 5.06 -9.14
CA LEU A 344 23.48 6.46 -8.97
C LEU A 344 23.13 6.88 -7.54
N ALA A 345 24.20 6.91 -6.73
CA ALA A 345 24.28 7.14 -5.30
C ALA A 345 24.12 8.61 -4.89
#